data_AF-A0A7Z0M516-F1
#
_entry.id   AF-A0A7Z0M516-F1
#
_cell.length_a   1.000
_cell.length_b   1.000
_cell.length_c   1.000
_cell.angle_alpha   90.00
_cell.angle_beta   90.00
_cell.angle_gamma   90.00
#
_symmetry.space_group_name_H-M   'P 1'
#
loop_
_entity.id
_entity.type
_entity.pdbx_description
1 polymer ?
#
loop_
_entity_poly.entity_id
_entity_poly.type
_entity_poly.pdbx_seq_one_letter_code
_entity_poly.pdbx_strand_id
1 'polypeptide(L)'
;MNVYVVEYSACIAVDSSLHSVEKERQNYTIGVFSSILKAKSAVLNFVESFDVCDVITLSDLDFKNLSVEYFTKTTLVHKKQFLDQNVDGTVKSYKHEVITIAKYKLNE
;
A
#
# COMPACT_ATOMS: atom_id res chain seq x y z
N MET A 1 9.47 -3.30 23.71
CA MET A 1 9.93 -2.38 22.63
C MET A 1 8.81 -2.20 21.60
N ASN A 2 8.69 -1.05 20.93
CA ASN A 2 7.75 -0.92 19.81
C ASN A 2 8.44 -1.20 18.48
N VAL A 3 7.75 -1.90 17.58
CA VAL A 3 8.18 -2.09 16.19
C VAL A 3 7.09 -1.69 15.23
N TYR A 4 7.51 -1.14 14.10
CA TYR A 4 6.67 -0.66 13.02
C TYR A 4 6.95 -1.53 11.81
N VAL A 5 5.95 -2.30 11.38
CA VAL A 5 6.05 -3.14 10.18
C VAL A 5 5.41 -2.37 9.04
N VAL A 6 6.15 -2.20 7.95
CA VAL A 6 5.67 -1.53 6.74
C VAL A 6 5.54 -2.56 5.64
N GLU A 7 4.37 -2.60 5.01
CA GLU A 7 4.06 -3.55 3.95
C GLU A 7 3.50 -2.81 2.73
N TYR A 8 3.90 -3.26 1.55
CA TYR A 8 3.33 -2.86 0.27
C TYR A 8 2.60 -4.05 -0.35
N SER A 9 1.44 -3.79 -0.92
CA SER A 9 0.70 -4.77 -1.72
C SER A 9 0.24 -4.16 -3.02
N ALA A 10 0.45 -4.87 -4.12
CA ALA A 10 -0.07 -4.56 -5.43
C ALA A 10 -1.06 -5.65 -5.85
N CYS A 11 -2.15 -5.27 -6.51
CA CYS A 11 -3.06 -6.22 -7.11
C CYS A 11 -3.60 -5.71 -8.44
N ILE A 12 -3.74 -6.59 -9.43
CA ILE A 12 -4.59 -6.32 -10.60
C ILE A 12 -5.92 -7.01 -10.36
N ALA A 13 -7.00 -6.24 -10.34
CA ALA A 13 -8.35 -6.79 -10.28
C ALA A 13 -9.07 -6.55 -11.61
N VAL A 14 -9.90 -7.51 -11.97
CA VAL A 14 -10.79 -7.43 -13.14
C VAL A 14 -12.20 -7.35 -12.62
N ASP A 15 -12.89 -6.25 -12.95
CA ASP A 15 -14.31 -6.09 -12.69
C ASP A 15 -15.07 -6.64 -13.91
N SER A 16 -15.75 -7.77 -13.71
CA SER A 16 -16.80 -8.22 -14.60
C SER A 16 -18.15 -7.85 -13.99
N SER A 17 -19.18 -7.69 -14.81
CA SER A 17 -20.53 -7.25 -14.41
C SER A 17 -21.20 -8.07 -13.31
N LEU A 18 -20.65 -9.22 -12.92
CA LEU A 18 -21.17 -10.10 -11.86
C LEU A 18 -20.14 -10.43 -10.77
N HIS A 19 -18.83 -10.29 -11.02
CA HIS A 19 -17.76 -10.66 -10.08
C HIS A 19 -16.49 -9.82 -10.28
N SER A 20 -15.87 -9.42 -9.17
CA SER A 20 -14.49 -8.93 -9.14
C SER A 20 -13.54 -10.08 -8.82
N VAL A 21 -12.51 -10.26 -9.63
CA VAL A 21 -11.48 -11.28 -9.41
C VAL A 21 -10.12 -10.61 -9.28
N GLU A 22 -9.42 -10.85 -8.18
CA GLU A 22 -8.00 -10.51 -8.00
C GLU A 22 -7.16 -11.50 -8.83
N LYS A 23 -6.52 -11.03 -9.91
CA LYS A 23 -5.75 -11.89 -10.83
C LYS A 23 -4.32 -12.10 -10.39
N GLU A 24 -3.67 -11.04 -9.94
CA GLU A 24 -2.26 -11.05 -9.54
C GLU A 24 -2.12 -10.23 -8.28
N ARG A 25 -1.55 -10.82 -7.23
CA ARG A 25 -1.32 -10.13 -5.96
C ARG A 25 0.14 -10.27 -5.56
N GLN A 26 0.82 -9.15 -5.44
CA GLN A 26 2.17 -9.07 -4.92
C GLN A 26 2.12 -8.45 -3.53
N ASN A 27 2.79 -9.06 -2.56
CA ASN A 27 2.92 -8.51 -1.22
C ASN A 27 4.40 -8.50 -0.84
N TYR A 28 4.88 -7.35 -0.34
CA TYR A 28 6.25 -7.16 0.10
C TYR A 28 6.26 -6.53 1.48
N THR A 29 7.13 -7.05 2.36
CA THR A 29 7.49 -6.33 3.58
C THR A 29 8.59 -5.34 3.24
N ILE A 30 8.28 -4.05 3.28
CA ILE A 30 9.27 -2.98 3.06
C ILE A 30 10.31 -3.01 4.20
N GLY A 31 9.86 -3.27 5.43
CA GLY A 31 10.77 -3.51 6.54
C GLY A 31 10.10 -3.45 7.91
N VAL A 32 10.91 -3.73 8.93
CA VAL A 32 10.53 -3.65 10.34
C VAL A 32 11.44 -2.64 11.03
N PHE A 33 10.85 -1.64 11.68
CA PHE A 33 11.57 -0.47 12.19
C PHE A 33 11.29 -0.26 13.67
N SER A 34 12.31 0.14 14.43
CA SER A 34 12.16 0.46 15.85
C SER A 34 11.52 1.82 16.13
N SER A 35 11.32 2.66 15.10
CA SER A 35 10.67 3.95 15.24
C SER A 35 9.83 4.30 14.03
N ILE A 36 8.77 5.08 14.27
CA ILE A 36 7.88 5.60 13.23
C ILE A 36 8.63 6.48 12.22
N LEU A 37 9.65 7.21 12.67
CA LEU A 37 10.41 8.12 11.81
C LEU A 37 11.24 7.32 10.78
N LYS A 38 11.89 6.23 11.22
CA LYS A 38 12.59 5.31 10.31
C LYS A 38 11.62 4.63 9.33
N ALA A 39 10.45 4.23 9.79
CA ALA A 39 9.42 3.66 8.93
C ALA A 39 8.95 4.64 7.85
N LYS A 40 8.70 5.91 8.20
CA LYS A 40 8.34 6.97 7.24
C LYS A 40 9.44 7.19 6.20
N SER A 41 10.69 7.31 6.63
CA SER A 41 11.83 7.44 5.70
C SER A 41 11.97 6.24 4.77
N ALA A 42 11.74 5.02 5.27
CA ALA A 42 11.77 3.83 4.43
C ALA A 42 10.66 3.80 3.38
N VAL A 43 9.45 4.27 3.71
CA VAL A 43 8.36 4.41 2.73
C VAL A 43 8.72 5.42 1.65
N LEU A 44 9.27 6.58 2.02
CA LEU A 44 9.73 7.59 1.05
C LEU A 44 10.76 6.98 0.09
N ASN A 45 11.81 6.35 0.62
CA ASN A 45 12.84 5.72 -0.19
C ASN A 45 12.27 4.58 -1.05
N PHE A 46 11.32 3.80 -0.52
CA PHE A 46 10.68 2.73 -1.26
C PHE A 46 9.93 3.25 -2.49
N VAL A 47 9.12 4.31 -2.31
CA VAL A 47 8.36 4.93 -3.41
C VAL A 47 9.26 5.68 -4.39
N GLU A 48 10.38 6.26 -3.93
CA GLU A 48 11.31 6.99 -4.79
C GLU A 48 12.24 6.08 -5.61
N SER A 49 12.74 5.00 -5.01
CA SER A 49 13.89 4.26 -5.54
C SER A 49 13.57 2.91 -6.18
N PHE A 50 12.38 2.37 -5.94
CA PHE A 50 12.02 1.06 -6.47
C PHE A 50 10.96 1.24 -7.58
N ASP A 51 11.26 0.73 -8.78
CA ASP A 51 10.31 0.58 -9.90
C ASP A 51 9.21 -0.47 -9.59
N VAL A 52 8.85 -0.64 -8.31
CA VAL A 52 7.82 -1.55 -7.82
C VAL A 52 6.47 -0.84 -7.74
N CYS A 53 6.48 0.47 -7.44
CA CYS A 53 5.28 1.30 -7.42
C CYS A 53 5.00 1.84 -8.83
N ASP A 54 3.94 1.36 -9.48
CA ASP A 54 3.51 1.89 -10.77
C ASP A 54 2.48 3.02 -10.61
N VAL A 55 1.73 3.03 -9.49
CA VAL A 55 0.59 3.94 -9.29
C VAL A 55 0.84 4.94 -8.17
N ILE A 56 1.42 4.50 -7.05
CA ILE A 56 1.71 5.38 -5.91
C ILE A 56 2.95 6.21 -6.22
N THR A 57 2.82 7.53 -6.05
CA THR A 57 3.92 8.49 -6.19
C THR A 57 4.22 9.19 -4.87
N LEU A 58 5.35 9.90 -4.78
CA LEU A 58 5.74 10.66 -3.59
C LEU A 58 4.70 11.71 -3.17
N SER A 59 3.99 12.31 -4.14
CA SER A 59 2.93 13.29 -3.84
C SER A 59 1.70 12.68 -3.17
N ASP A 60 1.54 11.36 -3.24
CA ASP A 60 0.41 10.66 -2.62
C ASP A 60 0.63 10.37 -1.12
N LEU A 61 1.86 10.56 -0.63
CA LEU A 61 2.23 10.26 0.74
C LEU A 61 1.97 11.45 1.66
N ASP A 62 0.91 11.37 2.48
CA ASP A 62 0.68 12.33 3.56
C ASP A 62 1.08 11.75 4.92
N PHE A 63 2.24 12.17 5.41
CA PHE A 63 2.74 11.79 6.73
C PHE A 63 2.48 12.81 7.83
N LYS A 64 1.92 14.00 7.52
CA LYS A 64 1.84 15.11 8.47
C LYS A 64 0.94 14.76 9.66
N ASN A 65 -0.15 14.05 9.42
CA ASN A 65 -1.14 13.69 10.44
C ASN A 65 -1.21 12.19 10.74
N LEU A 66 -0.22 11.40 10.29
CA LEU A 66 -0.26 9.96 10.47
C LEU A 66 -0.08 9.57 11.95
N SER A 67 -1.18 9.16 12.58
CA SER A 67 -1.18 8.42 13.84
C SER A 67 -1.28 6.92 13.57
N VAL A 68 -0.40 6.14 14.21
CA VAL A 68 -0.41 4.68 14.14
C VAL A 68 -0.65 4.14 15.55
N GLU A 69 -1.84 3.64 15.78
CA GLU A 69 -2.26 3.06 17.05
C GLU A 69 -1.66 1.68 17.26
N TYR A 70 -1.62 1.23 18.52
CA TYR A 70 -1.09 -0.08 18.87
C TYR A 70 -1.96 -1.19 18.31
N PHE A 71 -1.32 -2.18 17.69
CA PHE A 71 -1.92 -3.35 17.05
C PHE A 71 -2.88 -3.03 15.89
N THR A 72 -2.92 -1.76 15.46
CA THR A 72 -3.72 -1.33 14.32
C THR A 72 -2.83 -1.30 13.08
N LYS A 73 -3.34 -1.91 12.00
CA LYS A 73 -2.78 -1.75 10.66
C LYS A 73 -3.39 -0.51 10.03
N THR A 74 -2.60 0.54 9.90
CA THR A 74 -3.01 1.82 9.30
C THR A 74 -2.61 1.84 7.83
N THR A 75 -3.56 2.14 6.95
CA THR A 75 -3.27 2.40 5.54
C THR A 75 -2.63 3.77 5.39
N LEU A 76 -1.42 3.82 4.84
CA LEU A 76 -0.70 5.06 4.55
C LEU A 76 -1.22 5.70 3.27
N VAL A 77 -1.40 4.87 2.25
CA VAL A 77 -1.87 5.29 0.93
C VAL A 77 -2.53 4.08 0.27
N HIS A 78 -3.62 4.34 -0.44
CA HIS A 78 -4.27 3.38 -1.32
C HIS A 78 -4.61 4.10 -2.61
N LYS A 79 -4.03 3.64 -3.71
CA LYS A 79 -4.31 4.17 -5.04
C LYS A 79 -4.85 3.09 -5.96
N LYS A 80 -5.68 3.56 -6.89
CA LYS A 80 -6.31 2.76 -7.94
C LYS A 80 -6.06 3.44 -9.27
N GLN A 81 -5.65 2.68 -10.27
CA GLN A 81 -5.52 3.15 -11.65
C GLN A 81 -6.31 2.24 -12.57
N PHE A 82 -7.19 2.82 -13.38
CA PHE A 82 -7.92 2.07 -14.40
C PHE A 82 -6.97 1.70 -15.53
N LEU A 83 -6.95 0.41 -15.88
CA LEU A 83 -6.11 -0.12 -16.95
C LEU A 83 -6.91 -0.31 -18.24
N ASP A 84 -8.15 -0.78 -18.12
CA ASP A 84 -9.00 -1.09 -19.27
C ASP A 84 -10.48 -0.83 -18.94
N GLN A 85 -11.26 -0.53 -19.97
CA GLN A 85 -12.70 -0.29 -19.89
C GLN A 85 -13.44 -1.22 -20.85
N ASN A 86 -14.63 -1.64 -20.45
CA ASN A 86 -15.57 -2.33 -21.33
C ASN A 86 -16.15 -1.35 -22.36
N VAL A 87 -16.76 -1.90 -23.41
CA VAL A 87 -17.39 -1.10 -24.48
C VAL A 87 -18.54 -0.23 -23.97
N ASP A 88 -19.18 -0.64 -22.87
CA ASP A 88 -20.24 0.10 -22.18
C ASP A 88 -19.72 1.20 -21.22
N GLY A 89 -18.39 1.38 -21.14
CA GLY A 89 -17.74 2.36 -20.28
C GLY A 89 -17.54 1.90 -18.83
N THR A 90 -17.94 0.67 -18.47
CA THR A 90 -17.64 0.12 -17.15
C THR A 90 -16.17 -0.23 -17.02
N VAL A 91 -15.61 -0.12 -15.82
CA VAL A 91 -14.20 -0.47 -15.58
C VAL A 91 -14.03 -1.97 -15.71
N LYS A 92 -13.17 -2.39 -16.64
CA LYS A 92 -12.89 -3.81 -16.89
C LYS A 92 -11.75 -4.31 -16.02
N SER A 93 -10.72 -3.50 -15.84
CA SER A 93 -9.63 -3.84 -14.92
C SER A 93 -8.97 -2.61 -14.35
N TYR A 94 -8.43 -2.77 -13.14
CA TYR A 94 -7.69 -1.74 -12.45
C TYR A 94 -6.51 -2.33 -11.70
N LYS A 95 -5.46 -1.53 -11.55
CA LYS A 95 -4.36 -1.81 -10.63
C LYS A 95 -4.65 -1.13 -9.29
N HIS A 96 -4.45 -1.87 -8.21
CA HIS A 96 -4.48 -1.42 -6.83
C HIS A 96 -3.09 -1.45 -6.26
N GLU A 97 -2.69 -0.38 -5.57
CA GLU A 97 -1.48 -0.36 -4.77
C GLU A 97 -1.81 0.20 -3.39
N VAL A 98 -1.28 -0.45 -2.35
CA VAL A 98 -1.52 -0.09 -0.95
C VAL A 98 -0.20 -0.17 -0.20
N ILE A 99 0.12 0.87 0.57
CA ILE A 99 1.16 0.81 1.59
C ILE A 99 0.49 0.92 2.95
N THR A 100 0.86 0.03 3.85
CA THR A 100 0.34 -0.01 5.22
C THR A 100 1.46 0.01 6.23
N ILE A 101 1.16 0.49 7.42
CA ILE A 101 2.04 0.47 8.58
C ILE A 101 1.29 -0.09 9.77
N ALA A 102 1.90 -1.02 10.49
CA ALA A 102 1.34 -1.56 11.73
C ALA A 102 2.34 -1.35 12.87
N LYS A 103 1.83 -0.98 14.05
CA LYS A 103 2.64 -0.82 15.27
C LYS A 103 2.40 -1.97 16.22
N TYR A 104 3.44 -2.73 16.51
CA TYR A 104 3.40 -3.83 17.48
C TYR A 104 4.23 -3.49 18.71
N LYS A 105 3.80 -4.04 19.85
CA LYS A 105 4.62 -4.06 21.07
C LYS A 105 5.29 -5.44 21.13
N LEU A 106 6.61 -5.47 20.95
CA LEU A 106 7.42 -6.62 21.34
C LEU A 106 7.48 -6.62 22.86
N ASN A 107 6.75 -7.54 23.47
CA ASN A 107 7.03 -7.98 24.83
C ASN A 107 8.16 -9.01 24.75
N GLU A 108 9.02 -9.02 25.76
CA GLU A 108 10.08 -10.03 25.95
C GLU A 108 9.51 -11.44 26.01
#